data_AF-A0A7X1WP31-F1
#
_entry.id   AF-A0A7X1WP31-F1
#
_cell.length_a   1.000
_cell.length_b   1.000
_cell.length_c   1.000
_cell.angle_alpha   90.00
_cell.angle_beta   90.00
_cell.angle_gamma   90.00
#
_symmetry.space_group_name_H-M   'P 1'
#
loop_
_entity.id
_entity.type
_entity.pdbx_description
1 polymer ?
#
loop_
_entity_poly.entity_id
_entity_poly.type
_entity_poly.pdbx_seq_one_letter_code
_entity_poly.pdbx_strand_id
1 'polypeptide(L)'
;MPQTKHLFADPQPLLANTLPRLPAREPDAHKGQFGHVLLIGGDRGFGGSITLSAQSALRCGAGLVSLATRPEHVPAALTRLPEVMTLGVSSANQ
;
A
#
# COMPACT_ATOMS: atom_id res chain seq x y z
N MET A 1 -14.20 11.98 -23.68
CA MET A 1 -13.17 11.88 -22.63
C MET A 1 -11.82 12.20 -23.26
N PRO A 2 -11.14 13.29 -22.91
CA PRO A 2 -9.86 13.60 -23.51
C PRO A 2 -8.84 12.54 -23.07
N GLN A 3 -8.29 11.84 -24.05
CA GLN A 3 -7.14 10.95 -23.86
C GLN A 3 -6.01 11.77 -23.27
N THR A 4 -5.56 11.41 -22.07
CA THR A 4 -4.40 12.01 -21.42
C THR A 4 -3.14 11.64 -22.19
N LYS A 5 -2.85 12.39 -23.26
CA LYS A 5 -1.50 12.47 -23.85
C LYS A 5 -0.63 13.26 -22.88
N HIS A 6 -0.23 12.63 -21.77
CA HIS A 6 1.00 13.06 -21.15
C HIS A 6 2.09 12.79 -22.20
N LEU A 7 2.59 13.85 -22.83
CA LEU A 7 3.83 13.78 -23.60
C LEU A 7 4.85 13.24 -22.62
N PHE A 8 5.22 11.97 -22.76
CA PHE A 8 6.27 11.39 -21.95
C PHE A 8 7.51 12.25 -22.20
N ALA A 9 7.89 13.06 -21.21
CA ALA A 9 9.17 13.71 -21.21
C ALA A 9 10.25 12.64 -21.35
N ASP A 10 11.38 12.97 -21.99
CA ASP A 10 12.51 12.05 -22.12
C ASP A 10 12.79 11.40 -20.76
N PRO A 11 12.87 10.06 -20.68
CA PRO A 11 13.01 9.36 -19.41
C PRO A 11 14.27 9.82 -18.71
N GLN A 12 14.11 10.57 -17.63
CA GLN A 12 15.23 11.05 -16.83
C GLN A 12 15.62 9.96 -15.82
N PRO A 13 16.90 9.57 -15.74
CA PRO A 13 17.36 8.65 -14.72
C PRO A 13 17.22 9.29 -13.33
N LEU A 14 16.71 8.53 -12.37
CA LEU A 14 16.67 8.95 -10.96
C LEU A 14 18.08 8.83 -10.35
N LEU A 15 18.86 9.90 -10.49
CA LEU A 15 20.17 10.05 -9.85
C LEU A 15 20.00 10.53 -8.41
N ALA A 16 20.95 10.19 -7.53
CA ALA A 16 20.88 10.53 -6.11
C ALA A 16 20.69 12.04 -5.84
N ASN A 17 21.24 12.90 -6.69
CA ASN A 17 21.09 14.37 -6.62
C ASN A 17 19.78 14.91 -7.22
N THR A 18 19.02 14.07 -7.94
CA THR A 18 17.73 14.41 -8.57
C THR A 18 16.53 13.78 -7.88
N LEU A 19 16.75 12.91 -6.89
CA LEU A 19 15.66 12.28 -6.14
C LEU A 19 14.89 13.34 -5.33
N PRO A 20 13.55 13.39 -5.44
CA PRO A 20 12.75 14.25 -4.59
C PRO A 20 12.93 13.84 -3.13
N ARG A 21 13.09 14.84 -2.25
CA ARG A 21 13.22 14.61 -0.81
C ARG A 21 11.83 14.52 -0.18
N LEU A 22 11.62 13.49 0.63
CA LEU A 22 10.43 13.40 1.47
C LEU A 22 10.54 14.41 2.63
N PRO A 23 9.43 15.06 3.02
CA PRO A 23 9.44 15.94 4.18
C PRO A 23 9.73 15.16 5.46
N ALA A 24 10.38 15.83 6.42
CA ALA A 24 10.52 15.30 7.77
C ALA A 24 9.14 15.18 8.44
N ARG A 25 9.03 14.27 9.42
CA ARG A 25 7.82 14.14 10.23
C ARG A 25 7.94 15.04 11.45
N GLU A 26 6.87 15.78 11.77
CA GLU A 26 6.82 16.57 12.99
C GLU A 26 6.88 15.66 14.24
N PRO A 27 7.50 16.11 15.35
CA PRO A 27 7.63 15.30 16.56
C PRO A 27 6.30 14.91 17.22
N ASP A 28 5.27 15.74 17.05
CA ASP A 28 3.91 15.51 17.55
C ASP A 28 3.02 14.81 16.52
N ALA A 29 3.59 14.33 15.41
CA ALA A 29 2.82 13.70 14.37
C ALA A 29 2.25 12.34 14.78
N HIS A 30 1.05 12.02 14.29
CA HIS A 30 0.35 10.78 14.56
C HIS A 30 -0.09 10.07 13.28
N LYS A 31 -0.49 8.81 13.42
CA LYS A 31 -0.87 7.91 12.32
C LYS A 31 -1.91 8.48 11.33
N GLY A 32 -2.77 9.40 11.77
CA GLY A 32 -3.80 10.01 10.91
C GLY A 32 -3.23 10.98 9.87
N GLN A 33 -2.07 11.59 10.14
CA GLN A 33 -1.45 12.57 9.24
C GLN A 33 -0.69 11.92 8.08
N PHE A 34 -0.45 10.61 8.15
CA PHE A 34 0.26 9.85 7.10
C PHE A 34 -0.66 8.97 6.26
N GLY A 35 -1.96 9.27 6.27
CA GLY A 35 -2.98 8.62 5.46
C GLY A 35 -3.32 7.19 5.91
N HIS A 36 -4.38 6.67 5.31
CA HIS A 36 -4.85 5.30 5.50
C HIS A 36 -4.98 4.63 4.13
N VAL A 37 -4.16 3.61 3.91
CA VAL A 37 -4.17 2.84 2.66
C VAL A 37 -5.05 1.61 2.83
N LEU A 38 -6.03 1.44 1.94
CA LEU A 38 -6.78 0.19 1.78
C LEU A 38 -6.23 -0.56 0.57
N LEU A 39 -5.79 -1.80 0.80
CA LEU A 39 -5.41 -2.73 -0.25
C LEU A 39 -6.53 -3.75 -0.45
N ILE A 40 -6.94 -3.97 -1.69
CA ILE A 40 -7.94 -4.98 -2.07
C ILE A 40 -7.30 -5.89 -3.11
N GLY A 41 -7.19 -7.19 -2.82
CA GLY A 41 -6.61 -8.14 -3.77
C GLY A 41 -6.16 -9.43 -3.12
N GLY A 42 -5.26 -10.16 -3.79
CA GLY A 42 -4.84 -11.49 -3.35
C GLY A 42 -5.92 -12.54 -3.64
N ASP A 43 -6.10 -12.84 -4.92
CA ASP A 43 -6.94 -13.96 -5.37
C ASP A 43 -6.32 -15.31 -4.97
N ARG A 44 -7.03 -16.42 -5.19
CA ARG A 44 -6.61 -17.79 -4.84
C ARG A 44 -5.23 -18.06 -5.42
N GLY A 45 -4.29 -18.47 -4.56
CA GLY A 45 -2.90 -18.71 -4.94
C GLY A 45 -2.02 -17.46 -5.00
N PHE A 46 -2.59 -16.25 -4.84
CA PHE A 46 -1.86 -14.97 -4.93
C PHE A 46 -1.86 -14.17 -3.62
N GLY A 47 -2.15 -14.77 -2.46
CA GLY A 47 -2.11 -14.10 -1.16
C GLY A 47 -0.76 -13.43 -0.82
N GLY A 48 0.35 -13.96 -1.35
CA GLY A 48 1.67 -13.35 -1.20
C GLY A 48 1.77 -11.95 -1.83
N SER A 49 1.16 -11.75 -3.00
CA SER A 49 1.22 -10.47 -3.72
C SER A 49 0.63 -9.31 -2.90
N ILE A 50 -0.54 -9.53 -2.30
CA ILE A 50 -1.23 -8.50 -1.53
C ILE A 50 -0.57 -8.27 -0.18
N THR A 51 0.00 -9.33 0.42
CA THR A 51 0.78 -9.22 1.66
C THR A 51 2.07 -8.40 1.44
N LEU A 52 2.79 -8.62 0.32
CA LEU A 52 3.95 -7.80 -0.03
C LEU A 52 3.56 -6.34 -0.27
N SER A 53 2.43 -6.12 -0.94
CA SER A 53 1.92 -4.76 -1.18
C SER A 53 1.59 -4.03 0.13
N ALA A 54 0.96 -4.72 1.08
CA ALA A 54 0.64 -4.15 2.40
C ALA A 54 1.91 -3.82 3.21
N GLN A 55 2.92 -4.69 3.15
CA GLN A 55 4.22 -4.41 3.75
C GLN A 55 4.88 -3.16 3.14
N SER A 56 4.86 -3.04 1.82
CA SER A 56 5.40 -1.89 1.11
C SER A 56 4.68 -0.61 1.53
N ALA A 57 3.35 -0.62 1.68
CA ALA A 57 2.60 0.54 2.16
C ALA A 57 3.07 1.01 3.56
N LEU A 58 3.24 0.09 4.51
CA LEU A 58 3.81 0.39 5.83
C LEU A 58 5.23 0.96 5.72
N ARG A 59 6.08 0.36 4.89
CA ARG A 59 7.49 0.76 4.71
C ARG A 59 7.65 2.10 3.99
N CYS A 60 6.74 2.44 3.10
CA CYS A 60 6.66 3.76 2.46
C CYS A 60 6.12 4.84 3.41
N GLY A 61 5.65 4.46 4.59
CA GLY A 61 5.28 5.38 5.65
C GLY A 61 3.78 5.64 5.78
N ALA A 62 2.90 4.81 5.21
CA ALA A 62 1.47 4.91 5.48
C ALA A 62 1.21 4.84 6.99
N GLY A 63 0.38 5.74 7.50
CA GLY A 63 0.08 5.79 8.93
C GLY A 63 -0.83 4.66 9.39
N LEU A 64 -1.74 4.24 8.51
CA LEU A 64 -2.63 3.10 8.71
C LEU A 64 -2.70 2.27 7.42
N VAL A 65 -2.79 0.94 7.58
CA VAL A 65 -2.94 0.02 6.46
C VAL A 65 -4.04 -0.99 6.77
N SER A 66 -5.03 -1.06 5.89
CA SER A 66 -6.06 -2.08 5.87
C SER A 66 -5.90 -3.00 4.65
N LEU A 67 -6.17 -4.28 4.85
CA LEU A 67 -6.07 -5.30 3.81
C LEU A 67 -7.40 -6.05 3.71
N ALA A 68 -8.06 -5.94 2.56
CA ALA A 68 -9.17 -6.78 2.16
C ALA A 68 -8.64 -7.86 1.21
N THR A 69 -8.68 -9.12 1.64
CA THR A 69 -8.18 -10.28 0.87
C THR A 69 -9.11 -11.47 1.02
N ARG A 70 -8.87 -12.57 0.31
CA ARG A 70 -9.64 -13.80 0.54
C ARG A 70 -9.46 -14.29 1.99
N PRO A 71 -10.53 -14.83 2.64
CA PRO A 71 -10.47 -15.31 4.02
C PRO A 71 -9.33 -16.31 4.29
N GLU A 72 -9.02 -17.17 3.32
CA GLU A 72 -7.93 -18.15 3.40
C GLU A 72 -6.53 -17.55 3.57
N HIS A 73 -6.32 -16.28 3.20
CA HIS A 73 -5.03 -15.58 3.34
C HIS A 73 -4.88 -14.82 4.66
N VAL A 74 -5.97 -14.60 5.41
CA VAL A 74 -5.97 -13.79 6.63
C VAL A 74 -4.97 -14.31 7.67
N PRO A 75 -4.93 -15.63 8.00
CA PRO A 75 -3.96 -16.13 8.98
C PRO A 75 -2.51 -15.87 8.55
N ALA A 76 -2.17 -16.14 7.29
CA ALA A 76 -0.83 -15.93 6.76
C ALA A 76 -0.43 -14.44 6.78
N ALA A 77 -1.37 -13.55 6.45
CA ALA A 77 -1.15 -12.11 6.51
C ALA A 77 -0.90 -11.63 7.95
N LEU A 78 -1.72 -12.04 8.92
CA LEU A 78 -1.56 -11.66 10.33
C LEU A 78 -0.30 -12.25 10.96
N THR A 79 0.12 -13.46 10.56
CA THR A 79 1.41 -14.04 10.99
C THR A 79 2.59 -13.23 10.50
N ARG A 80 2.54 -12.71 9.26
CA ARG A 80 3.66 -11.99 8.65
C ARG A 80 3.68 -10.50 8.97
N LEU A 81 2.52 -9.87 9.09
CA LEU A 81 2.31 -8.42 9.23
C LEU A 81 1.19 -8.15 10.26
N PRO A 82 1.43 -8.38 11.56
CA PRO A 82 0.41 -8.19 12.60
C PRO A 82 -0.06 -6.72 12.73
N GLU A 83 0.70 -5.75 12.21
CA GLU A 83 0.34 -4.33 12.22
C GLU A 83 -0.73 -3.97 11.16
N VAL A 84 -0.97 -4.84 10.17
CA VAL A 84 -1.95 -4.61 9.10
C VAL A 84 -3.35 -5.07 9.55
N MET A 85 -4.32 -4.16 9.46
CA MET A 85 -5.72 -4.46 9.74
C MET A 85 -6.32 -5.31 8.62
N THR A 86 -6.27 -6.63 8.79
CA THR A 86 -6.64 -7.59 7.74
C THR A 86 -8.07 -8.11 7.93
N LEU A 87 -8.85 -8.07 6.86
CA LEU A 87 -10.22 -8.58 6.80
C LEU A 87 -10.38 -9.53 5.61
N GLY A 88 -11.01 -10.68 5.87
CA GLY A 88 -11.43 -11.62 4.83
C GLY A 88 -12.69 -11.13 4.12
N VAL A 89 -12.63 -10.95 2.81
CA VAL A 89 -13.76 -10.55 1.96
C VAL A 89 -14.09 -11.63 0.94
N SER A 90 -15.37 -11.97 0.86
CA SER A 90 -15.97 -12.99 -0.01
C SER A 90 -16.89 -12.38 -1.07
N SER A 91 -17.35 -11.14 -0.89
CA SER A 91 -18.17 -10.41 -1.84
C SER A 91 -17.90 -8.91 -1.78
N ALA A 92 -18.24 -8.17 -2.84
CA ALA A 92 -18.10 -6.71 -2.88
C ALA A 92 -19.11 -5.97 -1.97
N ASN A 93 -20.17 -6.65 -1.52
CA ASN A 93 -21.24 -6.07 -0.70
C ASN A 93 -21.10 -6.41 0.79
N GLN A 94 -19.93 -6.86 1.22
CA GLN A 94 -19.65 -7.11 2.63
C GLN A 94 -19.29 -5.83 3.38
#